data_AF-A0A517DNN7-F1
#
_entry.id   AF-A0A517DNN7-F1
#
_cell.length_a   1.000
_cell.length_b   1.000
_cell.length_c   1.000
_cell.angle_alpha   90.00
_cell.angle_beta   90.00
_cell.angle_gamma   90.00
#
_symmetry.space_group_name_H-M   'P 1'
#
loop_
_entity.id
_entity.type
_entity.pdbx_description
1 polymer ?
#
loop_
_entity_poly.entity_id
_entity_poly.type
_entity_poly.pdbx_seq_one_letter_code
_entity_poly.pdbx_strand_id
1 'polypeptide(L)'
;MKKRDRANGGRTAGAEYYIPAASLKGVLRHEVRRLLGRMAHAAPAMAADQLPGKIEKHLADLFGSTDSTGKLTVHDIVVTGTPVTVARDSSQTDQPVYTKIDRLTGGSYVSALKRQQEIQGTAVISLELAVKPAADGYFHYIFPLVYVLRRLGAELVPLGGRTVAGLGQFKAPTVNIDCGGETWNIETGPDLSAGNRRQLEVWWEAFAGWCRQ
;
A
#
# COMPACT_ATOMS: atom_id res chain seq x y z
N MET A 1 10.18 -8.49 2.51
CA MET A 1 10.40 -8.29 3.96
C MET A 1 11.89 -8.18 4.21
N LYS A 2 12.32 -7.33 5.14
CA LYS A 2 13.70 -7.33 5.63
C LYS A 2 13.70 -7.71 7.11
N LYS A 3 14.76 -8.40 7.54
CA LYS A 3 15.01 -8.74 8.94
C LYS A 3 16.00 -7.73 9.51
N ARG A 4 15.75 -7.21 10.71
CA ARG A 4 16.70 -6.36 11.44
C ARG A 4 17.22 -7.14 12.64
N ASP A 5 18.53 -7.38 12.69
CA ASP A 5 19.17 -7.96 13.87
C ASP A 5 19.50 -6.83 14.86
N ARG A 6 18.99 -6.91 16.10
CA ARG A 6 19.41 -6.00 17.17
C ARG A 6 20.78 -6.44 17.68
N ALA A 7 21.84 -5.80 17.22
CA ALA A 7 23.11 -5.79 17.94
C ALA A 7 23.10 -4.61 18.94
N ASN A 8 22.60 -4.86 20.16
CA ASN A 8 23.11 -4.29 21.43
C ASN A 8 22.14 -4.51 22.60
N GLY A 9 22.68 -5.07 23.69
CA GLY A 9 22.16 -4.89 25.05
C GLY A 9 21.00 -5.78 25.48
N GLY A 10 21.32 -7.01 25.91
CA GLY A 10 20.60 -7.71 26.99
C GLY A 10 19.09 -7.89 26.83
N ARG A 11 18.64 -8.61 25.81
CA ARG A 11 17.36 -9.36 25.78
C ARG A 11 17.41 -10.31 24.59
N THR A 12 17.04 -11.57 24.80
CA THR A 12 17.02 -12.64 23.79
C THR A 12 16.42 -12.15 22.47
N ALA A 13 17.23 -12.17 21.41
CA ALA A 13 16.97 -11.51 20.13
C ALA A 13 15.86 -12.22 19.34
N GLY A 14 14.63 -11.72 19.45
CA GLY A 14 13.59 -11.98 18.45
C GLY A 14 13.88 -11.17 17.19
N ALA A 15 13.88 -11.83 16.03
CA ALA A 15 14.01 -11.15 14.74
C ALA A 15 12.80 -10.23 14.50
N GLU A 16 13.03 -8.93 14.32
CA GLU A 16 11.98 -7.97 13.98
C GLU A 16 11.85 -7.88 12.45
N TYR A 17 10.67 -8.21 11.94
CA TYR A 17 10.37 -8.18 10.51
C TYR A 17 9.74 -6.84 10.15
N TYR A 18 10.17 -6.25 9.04
CA TYR A 18 9.59 -5.00 8.56
C TYR A 18 9.42 -4.96 7.05
N ILE A 19 8.46 -4.14 6.61
CA ILE A 19 8.26 -3.73 5.23
C ILE A 19 8.81 -2.30 5.11
N PRO A 20 9.80 -2.06 4.24
CA PRO A 20 10.37 -0.73 4.07
C PRO A 20 9.32 0.28 3.60
N ALA A 21 9.36 1.49 4.15
CA ALA A 21 8.54 2.63 3.75
C ALA A 21 8.56 2.86 2.23
N ALA A 22 9.73 2.73 1.61
CA ALA A 22 9.88 2.87 0.16
C ALA A 22 9.05 1.86 -0.64
N SER A 23 8.85 0.64 -0.12
CA SER A 23 8.01 -0.37 -0.78
C SER A 23 6.54 0.04 -0.74
N LEU A 24 6.04 0.47 0.43
CA LEU A 24 4.67 0.96 0.57
C LEU A 24 4.46 2.24 -0.26
N LYS A 25 5.38 3.19 -0.19
CA LYS A 25 5.36 4.43 -0.98
C LYS A 25 5.27 4.17 -2.48
N GLY A 26 5.97 3.14 -2.97
CA GLY A 26 5.88 2.68 -4.35
C GLY A 26 4.49 2.17 -4.73
N VAL A 27 3.87 1.33 -3.88
CA VAL A 27 2.50 0.84 -4.08
C VAL A 27 1.50 1.99 -4.08
N LEU A 28 1.58 2.88 -3.09
CA LEU A 28 0.72 4.06 -3.00
C LEU A 28 0.84 4.93 -4.25
N ARG A 29 2.06 5.27 -4.68
CA ARG A 29 2.29 6.09 -5.89
C ARG A 29 1.69 5.43 -7.12
N HIS A 30 1.85 4.13 -7.28
CA HIS A 30 1.33 3.37 -8.42
C HIS A 30 -0.21 3.36 -8.46
N GLU A 31 -0.86 3.08 -7.34
CA GLU A 31 -2.33 3.05 -7.27
C GLU A 31 -2.94 4.45 -7.43
N VAL A 32 -2.31 5.49 -6.88
CA VAL A 32 -2.72 6.89 -7.11
C VAL A 32 -2.53 7.27 -8.59
N ARG A 33 -1.43 6.87 -9.23
CA ARG A 33 -1.24 7.07 -10.68
C ARG A 33 -2.38 6.43 -11.49
N ARG A 34 -2.77 5.20 -11.15
CA ARG A 34 -3.91 4.51 -11.78
C ARG A 34 -5.25 5.22 -11.55
N LEU A 35 -5.46 5.80 -10.36
CA LEU A 35 -6.64 6.60 -10.08
C LEU A 35 -6.67 7.88 -10.92
N LEU A 36 -5.57 8.63 -10.96
CA LEU A 36 -5.43 9.84 -11.78
C LEU A 36 -5.64 9.54 -13.27
N GLY A 37 -5.07 8.44 -13.78
CA GLY A 37 -5.30 8.03 -15.17
C GLY A 37 -6.77 7.74 -15.48
N ARG A 38 -7.51 7.10 -14.56
CA ARG A 38 -8.96 6.90 -14.74
C ARG A 38 -9.75 8.21 -14.72
N MET A 39 -9.35 9.17 -13.89
CA MET A 39 -9.96 10.50 -13.85
C MET A 39 -9.74 11.29 -15.12
N ALA A 40 -8.54 11.20 -15.66
CA ALA A 40 -8.19 11.81 -16.92
C ALA A 40 -9.03 11.28 -18.10
N HIS A 41 -9.19 9.95 -18.21
CA HIS A 41 -9.99 9.35 -19.28
C HIS A 41 -11.49 9.67 -19.17
N ALA A 42 -11.98 9.98 -17.97
CA ALA A 42 -13.38 10.36 -17.76
C ALA A 42 -13.66 11.85 -18.08
N ALA A 43 -12.63 12.68 -18.27
CA ALA A 43 -12.78 14.10 -18.54
C ALA A 43 -12.68 14.40 -20.06
N PRO A 44 -13.74 14.87 -20.72
CA PRO A 44 -13.80 15.00 -22.19
C PRO A 44 -13.00 16.18 -22.78
N ALA A 45 -12.15 16.86 -22.00
CA ALA A 45 -11.58 18.17 -22.39
C ALA A 45 -10.05 18.25 -22.42
N MET A 46 -9.32 17.18 -22.11
CA MET A 46 -7.84 17.22 -22.08
C MET A 46 -7.24 16.67 -23.36
N ALA A 47 -6.35 17.45 -24.00
CA ALA A 47 -5.51 16.97 -25.10
C ALA A 47 -4.62 15.82 -24.58
N ALA A 48 -4.67 14.67 -25.26
CA ALA A 48 -4.02 13.43 -24.83
C ALA A 48 -2.51 13.60 -24.53
N ASP A 49 -1.85 14.53 -25.22
CA ASP A 49 -0.41 14.78 -25.12
C ASP A 49 0.02 15.48 -23.83
N GLN A 50 -0.88 16.24 -23.18
CA GLN A 50 -0.56 16.97 -21.93
C GLN A 50 -0.83 16.13 -20.67
N LEU A 51 -1.53 15.02 -20.84
CA LEU A 51 -2.02 14.19 -19.75
C LEU A 51 -0.91 13.53 -18.91
N PRO A 52 0.14 12.93 -19.51
CA PRO A 52 1.19 12.29 -18.74
C PRO A 52 1.94 13.28 -17.84
N GLY A 53 2.24 14.48 -18.36
CA GLY A 53 2.94 15.52 -17.61
C GLY A 53 2.16 16.02 -16.41
N LYS A 54 0.83 16.17 -16.55
CA LYS A 54 -0.06 16.58 -15.45
C LYS A 54 -0.13 15.53 -14.35
N ILE A 55 -0.28 14.25 -14.71
CA ILE A 55 -0.28 13.15 -13.74
C ILE A 55 1.03 13.13 -12.95
N GLU A 56 2.18 13.25 -13.61
CA GLU A 56 3.47 13.27 -12.92
C GLU A 56 3.64 14.51 -12.03
N LYS A 57 3.10 15.68 -12.41
CA LYS A 57 3.08 16.87 -11.55
C LYS A 57 2.32 16.61 -10.25
N HIS A 58 1.11 16.06 -10.32
CA HIS A 58 0.30 15.71 -9.14
C HIS A 58 1.00 14.64 -8.27
N LEU A 59 1.64 13.65 -8.89
CA LEU A 59 2.40 12.63 -8.16
C LEU A 59 3.66 13.18 -7.52
N ALA A 60 4.37 14.10 -8.18
CA ALA A 60 5.55 14.76 -7.63
C ALA A 60 5.17 15.62 -6.42
N ASP A 61 4.05 16.33 -6.50
CA ASP A 61 3.55 17.15 -5.39
C ASP A 61 3.24 16.31 -4.12
N LEU A 62 2.59 15.15 -4.29
CA LEU A 62 2.24 14.28 -3.17
C LEU A 62 3.42 13.41 -2.69
N PHE A 63 4.13 12.73 -3.60
CA PHE A 63 5.14 11.73 -3.26
C PHE A 63 6.59 12.22 -3.39
N GLY A 64 6.81 13.35 -4.04
CA GLY A 64 8.13 13.88 -4.38
C GLY A 64 8.62 13.45 -5.76
N SER A 65 9.69 14.11 -6.19
CA SER A 65 10.50 13.78 -7.37
C SER A 65 11.99 13.78 -6.98
N THR A 66 12.87 13.60 -7.97
CA THR A 66 14.33 13.80 -7.78
C THR A 66 14.65 15.22 -7.29
N ASP A 67 13.85 16.19 -7.74
CA ASP A 67 14.12 17.63 -7.57
C ASP A 67 13.28 18.27 -6.45
N SER A 68 12.31 17.54 -5.87
CA SER A 68 11.40 18.09 -4.87
C SER A 68 10.96 17.05 -3.84
N THR A 69 10.88 17.47 -2.58
CA THR A 69 10.27 16.69 -1.51
C THR A 69 8.76 16.72 -1.63
N GLY A 70 8.14 15.54 -1.56
CA GLY A 70 6.68 15.42 -1.54
C GLY A 70 6.07 15.71 -0.17
N LYS A 71 4.76 15.92 -0.16
CA LYS A 71 3.96 16.18 1.06
C LYS A 71 3.70 14.94 1.91
N LEU A 72 3.83 13.73 1.34
CA LEU A 72 3.56 12.46 2.01
C LEU A 72 4.82 11.83 2.60
N THR A 73 4.81 11.64 3.91
CA THR A 73 5.76 10.81 4.65
C THR A 73 5.14 9.42 4.89
N VAL A 74 5.93 8.39 4.63
CA VAL A 74 5.55 6.98 4.82
C VAL A 74 6.55 6.37 5.79
N HIS A 75 6.05 5.67 6.80
CA HIS A 75 6.89 5.03 7.82
C HIS A 75 7.16 3.56 7.50
N ASP A 76 8.26 3.03 8.04
CA ASP A 76 8.53 1.59 7.98
C ASP A 76 7.43 0.83 8.74
N ILE A 77 6.93 -0.24 8.14
CA ILE A 77 5.87 -1.06 8.74
C ILE A 77 6.54 -2.18 9.52
N VAL A 78 6.41 -2.15 10.84
CA VAL A 78 6.84 -3.26 11.71
C VAL A 78 5.76 -4.34 11.70
N VAL A 79 6.18 -5.59 11.48
CA VAL A 79 5.30 -6.76 11.47
C VAL A 79 5.56 -7.57 12.73
N THR A 80 4.58 -7.59 13.63
CA THR A 80 4.57 -8.47 14.80
C THR A 80 3.97 -9.80 14.38
N GLY A 81 4.82 -10.78 14.09
CA GLY A 81 4.39 -12.05 13.54
C GLY A 81 5.45 -13.13 13.62
N THR A 82 5.09 -14.32 13.14
CA THR A 82 5.96 -15.48 13.10
C THR A 82 6.19 -15.94 11.67
N PRO A 83 7.35 -16.54 11.37
CA PRO A 83 7.56 -17.21 10.10
C PRO A 83 6.52 -18.31 9.88
N VAL A 84 5.93 -18.33 8.70
CA VAL A 84 5.08 -19.43 8.26
C VAL A 84 5.96 -20.67 8.13
N THR A 85 5.49 -21.77 8.71
CA THR A 85 6.13 -23.07 8.59
C THR A 85 5.12 -24.05 8.02
N VAL A 86 5.59 -24.90 7.12
CA VAL A 86 4.78 -25.96 6.50
C VAL A 86 5.20 -27.28 7.13
N ALA A 87 4.24 -27.97 7.74
CA ALA A 87 4.45 -29.34 8.21
C ALA A 87 4.65 -30.24 6.99
N ARG A 88 5.83 -30.87 6.88
CA ARG A 88 6.11 -31.82 5.80
C ARG A 88 5.96 -33.27 6.24
N ASP A 89 6.26 -33.52 7.50
CA ASP A 89 6.09 -34.82 8.14
C ASP A 89 5.86 -34.60 9.66
N SER A 90 5.52 -35.66 10.39
CA SER A 90 5.21 -35.65 11.83
C SER A 90 6.29 -35.03 12.74
N SER A 91 7.51 -34.84 12.25
CA SER A 91 8.66 -34.35 13.02
C SER A 91 9.41 -33.15 12.41
N GLN A 92 9.05 -32.68 11.20
CA GLN A 92 9.80 -31.62 10.52
C GLN A 92 8.90 -30.51 9.97
N THR A 93 9.23 -29.29 10.37
CA THR A 93 8.68 -28.06 9.79
C THR A 93 9.74 -27.39 8.92
N ASP A 94 9.35 -26.95 7.72
CA ASP A 94 10.24 -26.24 6.80
C ASP A 94 9.56 -24.97 6.27
N GLN A 95 10.33 -24.09 5.64
CA GLN A 95 9.80 -22.92 4.95
C GLN A 95 8.94 -23.33 3.75
N PRO A 96 7.95 -22.50 3.38
CA PRO A 96 7.24 -22.65 2.11
C PRO A 96 8.21 -22.77 0.92
N VAL A 97 7.93 -23.73 0.03
CA VAL A 97 8.70 -23.97 -1.19
C VAL A 97 7.79 -23.85 -2.39
N TYR A 98 8.20 -22.99 -3.31
CA TYR A 98 7.53 -22.75 -4.58
C TYR A 98 8.22 -23.56 -5.66
N THR A 99 7.48 -24.54 -6.20
CA THR A 99 7.94 -25.38 -7.31
C THR A 99 7.42 -24.82 -8.61
N LYS A 100 8.31 -24.57 -9.58
CA LYS A 100 7.86 -24.35 -10.97
C LYS A 100 7.64 -25.69 -11.65
N ILE A 101 6.47 -25.86 -12.23
CA ILE A 101 6.09 -27.04 -13.01
C ILE A 101 6.15 -26.67 -14.49
N ASP A 102 6.86 -27.48 -15.28
CA ASP A 102 6.84 -27.37 -16.73
C ASP A 102 5.48 -27.86 -17.26
N ARG A 103 4.79 -27.02 -18.02
CA ARG A 103 3.44 -27.31 -18.54
C ARG A 103 3.44 -28.34 -19.67
N LEU A 104 4.57 -28.52 -20.36
CA LEU A 104 4.66 -29.48 -21.47
C LEU A 104 4.95 -30.90 -20.98
N THR A 105 5.89 -31.03 -20.05
CA THR A 105 6.35 -32.33 -19.56
C THR A 105 5.69 -32.75 -18.24
N GLY A 106 5.06 -31.83 -17.53
CA GLY A 106 4.57 -32.04 -16.16
C GLY A 106 5.69 -32.21 -15.13
N GLY A 107 6.95 -32.11 -15.54
CA GLY A 107 8.11 -32.29 -14.68
C GLY A 107 8.45 -31.05 -13.86
N SER A 108 9.27 -31.26 -12.82
CA SER A 108 9.93 -30.18 -12.08
C SER A 108 11.41 -30.47 -11.90
N TYR A 109 12.27 -29.47 -12.09
CA TYR A 109 13.70 -29.57 -11.82
C TYR A 109 14.01 -29.15 -10.38
N VAL A 110 15.06 -29.70 -9.77
CA VAL A 110 15.51 -29.31 -8.41
C VAL A 110 15.85 -27.81 -8.35
N SER A 111 16.42 -27.25 -9.43
CA SER A 111 16.68 -25.81 -9.57
C SER A 111 15.41 -24.94 -9.68
N ALA A 112 14.24 -25.56 -9.86
CA ALA A 112 12.94 -24.90 -9.92
C ALA A 112 12.29 -24.72 -8.54
N LEU A 113 12.91 -25.22 -7.46
CA LEU A 113 12.45 -25.08 -6.08
C LEU A 113 12.98 -23.78 -5.48
N LYS A 114 12.07 -22.87 -5.13
CA LYS A 114 12.42 -21.63 -4.42
C LYS A 114 11.86 -21.67 -3.00
N ARG A 115 12.75 -21.67 -2.01
CA ARG A 115 12.38 -21.46 -0.60
C ARG A 115 12.07 -19.98 -0.38
N GLN A 116 11.02 -19.70 0.39
CA GLN A 116 10.70 -18.33 0.78
C GLN A 116 10.25 -18.30 2.22
N GLN A 117 10.88 -17.42 3.01
CA GLN A 117 10.40 -17.09 4.34
C GLN A 117 9.23 -16.11 4.23
N GLU A 118 8.04 -16.61 4.53
CA GLU A 118 6.83 -15.82 4.69
C GLU A 118 6.62 -15.52 6.16
N ILE A 119 6.03 -14.37 6.47
CA ILE A 119 5.70 -13.98 7.84
C ILE A 119 4.21 -13.70 7.87
N GLN A 120 3.53 -14.26 8.86
CA GLN A 120 2.13 -13.99 9.14
C GLN A 120 2.04 -13.30 10.50
N GLY A 121 1.25 -12.22 10.58
CA GLY A 121 1.15 -11.43 11.80
C GLY A 121 0.34 -10.16 11.62
N THR A 122 0.48 -9.27 12.58
CA THR A 122 -0.20 -7.98 12.61
C THR A 122 0.78 -6.85 12.31
N ALA A 123 0.27 -5.78 11.72
CA ALA A 123 1.04 -4.60 11.37
C ALA A 123 0.15 -3.37 11.31
N VAL A 124 0.72 -2.19 11.52
CA VAL A 124 0.04 -0.90 11.37
C VAL A 124 0.70 -0.13 10.24
N ILE A 125 -0.12 0.36 9.30
CA ILE A 125 0.32 1.27 8.25
C ILE A 125 0.05 2.70 8.72
N SER A 126 1.11 3.49 8.88
CA SER A 126 1.03 4.89 9.29
C SER A 126 1.60 5.81 8.21
N LEU A 127 0.82 6.83 7.85
CA LEU A 127 1.17 7.86 6.88
C LEU A 127 1.01 9.23 7.51
N GLU A 128 1.86 10.18 7.12
CA GLU A 128 1.74 11.58 7.54
C GLU A 128 1.70 12.48 6.30
N LEU A 129 0.75 13.41 6.29
CA LEU A 129 0.56 14.38 5.22
C LEU A 129 0.88 15.78 5.73
N ALA A 130 1.97 16.37 5.22
CA ALA A 130 2.39 17.72 5.57
C ALA A 130 1.72 18.75 4.65
N VAL A 131 0.62 19.34 5.10
CA VAL A 131 -0.17 20.34 4.37
C VAL A 131 -0.38 21.58 5.23
N LYS A 132 -0.26 22.78 4.62
CA LYS A 132 -0.49 24.04 5.33
C LYS A 132 -2.00 24.30 5.43
N PRO A 133 -2.53 24.66 6.61
CA PRO A 133 -3.97 24.79 6.84
C PRO A 133 -4.72 25.84 6.00
N ALA A 134 -4.01 26.81 5.38
CA ALA A 134 -4.65 28.05 4.91
C ALA A 134 -4.40 28.45 3.44
N ALA A 135 -3.58 27.73 2.67
CA ALA A 135 -3.23 28.17 1.31
C ALA A 135 -3.91 27.36 0.19
N ASP A 136 -4.05 26.05 0.35
CA ASP A 136 -4.71 25.16 -0.62
C ASP A 136 -5.48 24.12 0.19
N GLY A 137 -6.79 23.95 -0.07
CA GLY A 137 -7.61 22.98 0.64
C GLY A 137 -6.96 21.60 0.64
N TYR A 138 -6.63 21.03 1.79
CA TYR A 138 -5.87 19.77 1.86
C TYR A 138 -6.71 18.54 1.50
N PHE A 139 -8.03 18.70 1.40
CA PHE A 139 -8.99 17.62 1.17
C PHE A 139 -8.73 16.85 -0.13
N HIS A 140 -8.17 17.47 -1.17
CA HIS A 140 -7.87 16.76 -2.42
C HIS A 140 -6.73 15.74 -2.30
N TYR A 141 -5.88 15.81 -1.28
CA TYR A 141 -4.89 14.76 -1.01
C TYR A 141 -5.47 13.60 -0.18
N ILE A 142 -6.56 13.82 0.55
CA ILE A 142 -7.15 12.81 1.44
C ILE A 142 -7.77 11.67 0.62
N PHE A 143 -8.66 12.00 -0.33
CA PHE A 143 -9.37 10.99 -1.12
C PHE A 143 -8.44 9.95 -1.78
N PRO A 144 -7.40 10.33 -2.56
CA PRO A 144 -6.56 9.34 -3.22
C PRO A 144 -5.84 8.43 -2.22
N LEU A 145 -5.43 8.94 -1.06
CA LEU A 145 -4.78 8.12 -0.03
C LEU A 145 -5.76 7.14 0.61
N VAL A 146 -6.94 7.62 1.02
CA VAL A 146 -8.00 6.78 1.60
C VAL A 146 -8.47 5.72 0.60
N TYR A 147 -8.61 6.09 -0.68
CA TYR A 147 -8.95 5.17 -1.75
C TYR A 147 -7.97 3.99 -1.83
N VAL A 148 -6.66 4.25 -1.78
CA VAL A 148 -5.65 3.19 -1.83
C VAL A 148 -5.61 2.39 -0.52
N LEU A 149 -5.68 3.05 0.64
CA LEU A 149 -5.69 2.37 1.95
C LEU A 149 -6.90 1.45 2.12
N ARG A 150 -8.08 1.86 1.64
CA ARG A 150 -9.27 0.98 1.62
C ARG A 150 -9.05 -0.25 0.75
N ARG A 151 -8.48 -0.08 -0.44
CA ARG A 151 -8.16 -1.21 -1.33
C ARG A 151 -7.11 -2.15 -0.75
N LEU A 152 -6.11 -1.59 -0.06
CA LEU A 152 -5.14 -2.37 0.69
C LEU A 152 -5.86 -3.19 1.76
N GLY A 153 -6.60 -2.55 2.66
CA GLY A 153 -7.29 -3.22 3.77
C GLY A 153 -8.41 -4.20 3.37
N ALA A 154 -8.97 -4.02 2.17
CA ALA A 154 -9.92 -4.95 1.54
C ALA A 154 -9.25 -6.09 0.75
N GLU A 155 -7.92 -6.23 0.86
CA GLU A 155 -7.13 -7.29 0.20
C GLU A 155 -7.16 -7.22 -1.34
N LEU A 156 -7.59 -6.09 -1.91
CA LEU A 156 -7.66 -5.87 -3.35
C LEU A 156 -6.34 -5.40 -3.95
N VAL A 157 -5.48 -4.79 -3.12
CA VAL A 157 -4.14 -4.37 -3.49
C VAL A 157 -3.15 -5.11 -2.61
N PRO A 158 -2.25 -5.92 -3.19
CA PRO A 158 -1.23 -6.62 -2.44
C PRO A 158 0.02 -5.76 -2.20
N LEU A 159 0.73 -6.01 -1.10
CA LEU A 159 2.01 -5.37 -0.75
C LEU A 159 3.21 -6.25 -1.15
N GLY A 160 4.12 -5.69 -1.94
CA GLY A 160 5.36 -6.36 -2.35
C GLY A 160 5.27 -7.01 -3.74
N GLY A 161 6.23 -7.90 -4.05
CA GLY A 161 6.50 -8.32 -5.44
C GLY A 161 6.01 -9.71 -5.86
N ARG A 162 5.49 -10.55 -4.96
CA ARG A 162 5.12 -11.96 -5.26
C ARG A 162 3.61 -12.22 -5.11
N THR A 163 2.85 -11.28 -5.63
CA THR A 163 1.41 -11.18 -5.42
C THR A 163 0.61 -12.20 -6.23
N VAL A 164 1.15 -12.61 -7.39
CA VAL A 164 0.60 -13.67 -8.25
C VAL A 164 0.60 -15.05 -7.56
N ALA A 165 1.42 -15.21 -6.51
CA ALA A 165 1.49 -16.42 -5.69
C ALA A 165 0.67 -16.31 -4.39
N GLY A 166 -0.20 -15.28 -4.26
CA GLY A 166 -1.05 -15.09 -3.09
C GLY A 166 -0.40 -14.32 -1.92
N LEU A 167 0.81 -13.78 -2.10
CA LEU A 167 1.53 -13.10 -1.03
C LEU A 167 1.26 -11.60 -0.98
N GLY A 168 1.46 -11.01 0.21
CA GLY A 168 1.35 -9.57 0.42
C GLY A 168 -0.07 -9.10 0.76
N GLN A 169 -0.96 -10.00 1.17
CA GLN A 169 -2.28 -9.63 1.65
C GLN A 169 -2.17 -8.84 2.95
N PHE A 170 -2.93 -7.75 3.02
CA PHE A 170 -3.07 -6.94 4.22
C PHE A 170 -4.56 -6.72 4.44
N LYS A 171 -5.06 -7.10 5.61
CA LYS A 171 -6.46 -6.91 5.96
C LYS A 171 -6.58 -5.93 7.10
N ALA A 172 -7.37 -4.89 6.89
CA ALA A 172 -7.72 -3.94 7.94
C ALA A 172 -9.20 -3.59 7.77
N PRO A 173 -10.02 -3.67 8.83
CA PRO A 173 -11.45 -3.37 8.72
C PRO A 173 -11.71 -1.89 8.44
N THR A 174 -10.78 -1.01 8.84
CA THR A 174 -10.97 0.43 8.75
C THR A 174 -9.68 1.19 8.43
N VAL A 175 -9.84 2.43 7.96
CA VAL A 175 -8.80 3.45 7.80
C VAL A 175 -9.12 4.60 8.75
N ASN A 176 -8.20 4.89 9.65
CA ASN A 176 -8.33 6.01 10.58
C ASN A 176 -7.62 7.23 10.04
N ILE A 177 -8.28 8.39 10.10
CA ILE A 177 -7.77 9.67 9.63
C ILE A 177 -7.91 10.64 10.78
N ASP A 178 -6.81 11.30 11.13
CA ASP A 178 -6.78 12.41 12.09
C ASP A 178 -6.31 13.65 11.35
N CYS A 179 -7.15 14.69 11.30
CA CYS A 179 -6.82 15.94 10.66
C CYS A 179 -7.54 17.11 11.33
N GLY A 180 -6.78 18.15 11.72
CA GLY A 180 -7.37 19.39 12.21
C GLY A 180 -8.20 19.25 13.49
N GLY A 181 -7.96 18.22 14.30
CA GLY A 181 -8.74 17.91 15.50
C GLY A 181 -10.00 17.08 15.23
N GLU A 182 -10.29 16.76 13.97
CA GLU A 182 -11.35 15.84 13.57
C GLU A 182 -10.77 14.46 13.30
N THR A 183 -11.55 13.43 13.66
CA THR A 183 -11.18 12.03 13.41
C THR A 183 -12.26 11.33 12.61
N TRP A 184 -11.84 10.59 11.59
CA TRP A 184 -12.71 9.75 10.77
C TRP A 184 -12.23 8.32 10.81
N ASN A 185 -13.19 7.40 10.81
CA ASN A 185 -12.96 5.97 10.77
C ASN A 185 -13.74 5.41 9.58
N ILE A 186 -13.03 5.13 8.48
CA ILE A 186 -13.62 4.77 7.19
C ILE A 186 -13.54 3.24 6.98
N GLU A 187 -14.65 2.58 6.72
CA GLU A 187 -14.69 1.13 6.50
C GLU A 187 -13.99 0.75 5.18
N THR A 188 -13.19 -0.31 5.18
CA THR A 188 -12.52 -0.81 3.97
C THR A 188 -13.41 -1.72 3.13
N GLY A 189 -14.40 -2.35 3.76
CA GLY A 189 -15.34 -3.28 3.13
C GLY A 189 -16.21 -2.63 2.04
N PRO A 190 -16.98 -3.46 1.30
CA PRO A 190 -17.88 -2.98 0.25
C PRO A 190 -19.01 -2.11 0.81
N ASP A 191 -19.45 -2.40 2.03
CA ASP A 191 -20.53 -1.69 2.72
C ASP A 191 -19.96 -0.49 3.48
N LEU A 192 -20.44 0.70 3.12
CA LEU A 192 -20.10 1.96 3.76
C LEU A 192 -21.30 2.48 4.53
N SER A 193 -21.08 2.99 5.75
CA SER A 193 -22.09 3.76 6.46
C SER A 193 -22.48 5.02 5.68
N ALA A 194 -23.72 5.49 5.84
CA ALA A 194 -24.22 6.67 5.12
C ALA A 194 -23.36 7.92 5.39
N GLY A 195 -22.86 8.07 6.61
CA GLY A 195 -21.94 9.14 6.98
C GLY A 195 -20.62 9.08 6.22
N ASN A 196 -19.97 7.91 6.20
CA ASN A 196 -18.70 7.72 5.49
C ASN A 196 -18.84 7.83 3.98
N ARG A 197 -19.96 7.37 3.41
CA ARG A 197 -20.26 7.59 1.99
C ARG A 197 -20.31 9.09 1.66
N ARG A 198 -21.08 9.86 2.43
CA ARG A 198 -21.19 11.31 2.23
C ARG A 198 -19.84 12.01 2.39
N GLN A 199 -19.04 11.62 3.38
CA GLN A 199 -17.71 12.20 3.59
C GLN A 199 -16.75 11.88 2.44
N LEU A 200 -16.76 10.64 1.94
CA LEU A 200 -15.97 10.23 0.78
C LEU A 200 -16.38 10.99 -0.48
N GLU A 201 -17.66 11.27 -0.67
CA GLU A 201 -18.17 12.12 -1.77
C GLU A 201 -17.62 13.55 -1.68
N VAL A 202 -17.58 14.14 -0.49
CA VAL A 202 -16.99 15.48 -0.29
C VAL A 202 -15.50 15.49 -0.64
N TRP A 203 -14.73 14.53 -0.15
CA TRP A 203 -13.30 14.43 -0.49
C TRP A 203 -13.07 14.09 -1.95
N TRP A 204 -13.96 13.30 -2.55
CA TRP A 204 -13.94 13.00 -3.97
C TRP A 204 -14.10 14.24 -4.84
N GLU A 205 -15.10 15.08 -4.56
CA GLU A 205 -15.34 16.29 -5.35
C GLU A 205 -14.14 17.25 -5.27
N ALA A 206 -13.53 17.39 -4.07
CA ALA A 206 -12.30 18.16 -3.91
C ALA A 206 -11.15 17.58 -4.76
N PHE A 207 -10.95 16.27 -4.73
CA PHE A 207 -9.94 15.58 -5.55
C PHE A 207 -10.21 15.70 -7.06
N ALA A 208 -11.45 15.51 -7.49
CA ALA A 208 -11.86 15.63 -8.88
C ALA A 208 -11.66 17.05 -9.40
N GLY A 209 -11.99 18.07 -8.60
CA GLY A 209 -11.70 19.47 -8.90
C GLY A 209 -10.21 19.72 -9.07
N TRP A 210 -9.38 19.22 -8.15
CA TRP A 210 -7.92 19.31 -8.23
C TRP A 210 -7.34 18.62 -9.48
N CYS A 211 -7.91 17.49 -9.91
CA CYS A 211 -7.47 16.81 -11.15
C CYS A 211 -7.78 17.62 -12.42
N ARG A 212 -8.75 18.54 -12.38
CA ARG A 212 -9.14 19.36 -13.54
C ARG A 212 -8.28 20.62 -13.69
N GLN A 213 -7.72 21.14 -12.61
CA GLN A 213 -6.78 22.28 -12.60
C GLN A 213 -5.42 21.89 -13.18
#